data_AF-A0A4R4LHI8-F1
#
_entry.id   AF-A0A4R4LHI8-F1
#
_cell.length_a   1.000
_cell.length_b   1.000
_cell.length_c   1.000
_cell.angle_alpha   90.00
_cell.angle_beta   90.00
_cell.angle_gamma   90.00
#
_symmetry.space_group_name_H-M   'P 1'
#
loop_
_entity.id
_entity.type
_entity.pdbx_description
1 polymer ?
#
loop_
_entity_poly.entity_id
_entity_poly.type
_entity_poly.pdbx_seq_one_letter_code
_entity_poly.pdbx_strand_id
1 'polypeptide(L)'
;MDLGEALRGVHTNAYDHSQGRDQPAQRHLQKVRRELSPLVPPGMKVLASGAGQSLPVVPWIAVLDPDVTTTAQEGLYVVYLFRKDLSRVYLSMNQGATQHQRRAGEKGLRGVAQDRAALAVLRNESNLMRKHLSDEALAGLAETIELGAPRNRFLPCGYEEGNIAAIEYDPTQLPDEQILRADLTRFLALYDACVAIKREVLATEPGLIETTAESEKSKPKFKPKPPAFRPKTPADYRARMKAYLQERKPRHEALLNDFAAQAKSLGLIPANNAHPCDLTVEGQGKHWLVEVKTVGVNAEHAVRDAIGQLFSYRHFCYRENGRPDPSLVALFSEPVGDALVDLLMSLGIEAIWRDGAQWRGGAPTGGDSLLAAAVPPSPNMT
;
A
#
# COMPACT_ATOMS: atom_id res chain seq x y z
N MET A 1 2.51 -20.90 -1.78
CA MET A 1 2.06 -20.82 -0.37
C MET A 1 0.85 -19.92 -0.28
N ASP A 2 -0.16 -20.31 0.49
CA ASP A 2 -1.32 -19.48 0.81
C ASP A 2 -1.16 -18.80 2.20
N LEU A 3 -2.07 -17.93 2.63
CA LEU A 3 -1.97 -17.26 3.94
C LEU A 3 -2.10 -18.28 5.08
N GLY A 4 -2.96 -19.29 4.92
CA GLY A 4 -3.13 -20.36 5.89
C GLY A 4 -1.82 -21.11 6.20
N GLU A 5 -1.11 -21.58 5.16
CA GLU A 5 0.19 -22.24 5.25
C GLU A 5 1.24 -21.31 5.86
N ALA A 6 1.24 -20.04 5.46
CA ALA A 6 2.16 -19.04 6.00
C ALA A 6 2.01 -18.86 7.51
N LEU A 7 0.78 -18.69 7.99
CA LEU A 7 0.50 -18.43 9.41
C LEU A 7 0.66 -19.71 10.25
N ARG A 8 0.06 -20.82 9.81
CA ARG A 8 0.13 -22.12 10.49
C ARG A 8 1.56 -22.61 10.63
N GLY A 9 2.37 -22.39 9.59
CA GLY A 9 3.76 -22.82 9.57
C GLY A 9 4.63 -22.17 10.65
N VAL A 10 4.29 -20.97 11.15
CA VAL A 10 5.02 -20.36 12.29
C VAL A 10 4.78 -21.17 13.57
N HIS A 11 3.53 -21.60 13.79
CA HIS A 11 3.14 -22.44 14.92
C HIS A 11 3.68 -23.87 14.80
N THR A 12 3.46 -24.54 13.66
CA THR A 12 3.83 -25.96 13.49
C THR A 12 5.34 -26.18 13.45
N ASN A 13 6.11 -25.19 13.02
CA ASN A 13 7.58 -25.24 13.08
C ASN A 13 8.16 -24.77 14.42
N ALA A 14 7.30 -24.53 15.43
CA ALA A 14 7.66 -24.20 16.80
C ALA A 14 8.68 -23.07 16.92
N TYR A 15 8.32 -21.88 16.44
CA TYR A 15 9.19 -20.70 16.55
C TYR A 15 9.65 -20.47 18.00
N ASP A 16 10.96 -20.33 18.20
CA ASP A 16 11.57 -20.06 19.48
C ASP A 16 12.66 -19.00 19.34
N HIS A 17 12.41 -17.82 19.91
CA HIS A 17 13.35 -16.70 19.90
C HIS A 17 14.69 -16.98 20.61
N SER A 18 14.76 -18.01 21.47
CA SER A 18 15.99 -18.42 22.15
C SER A 18 16.86 -19.34 21.29
N GLN A 19 16.28 -19.91 20.23
CA GLN A 19 17.01 -20.66 19.22
C GLN A 19 17.59 -19.74 18.16
N GLY A 20 18.66 -20.20 17.51
CA GLY A 20 19.31 -19.46 16.43
C GLY A 20 18.47 -19.40 15.14
N ARG A 21 19.01 -18.70 14.15
CA ARG A 21 18.39 -18.52 12.81
C ARG A 21 18.21 -19.81 12.00
N ASP A 22 18.81 -20.91 12.44
CA ASP A 22 18.79 -22.21 11.73
C ASP A 22 17.60 -23.08 12.16
N GLN A 23 16.68 -22.57 12.99
CA GLN A 23 15.45 -23.26 13.36
C GLN A 23 14.48 -23.42 12.17
N PRO A 24 13.64 -24.48 12.15
CA PRO A 24 12.66 -24.71 11.09
C PRO A 24 11.72 -23.51 10.85
N ALA A 25 11.25 -22.86 11.92
CA ALA A 25 10.36 -21.71 11.81
C ALA A 25 11.00 -20.52 11.09
N GLN A 26 12.32 -20.32 11.24
CA GLN A 26 13.02 -19.24 10.57
C GLN A 26 13.20 -19.51 9.07
N ARG A 27 13.44 -20.77 8.68
CA ARG A 27 13.41 -21.18 7.26
C ARG A 27 12.02 -20.98 6.66
N HIS A 28 10.98 -21.31 7.42
CA HIS A 28 9.59 -21.04 7.02
C HIS A 28 9.32 -19.56 6.81
N LEU A 29 9.71 -18.69 7.75
CA LEU A 29 9.54 -17.23 7.62
C LEU A 29 10.32 -16.64 6.43
N GLN A 30 11.49 -17.20 6.09
CA GLN A 30 12.22 -16.82 4.87
C GLN A 30 11.52 -17.28 3.58
N LYS A 31 10.82 -18.42 3.61
CA LYS A 31 9.97 -18.89 2.51
C LYS A 31 8.75 -17.98 2.36
N VAL A 32 8.04 -17.72 3.45
CA VAL A 32 6.93 -16.76 3.56
C VAL A 32 7.26 -15.43 2.90
N ARG A 33 8.40 -14.81 3.27
CA ARG A 33 8.81 -13.52 2.70
C ARG A 33 8.83 -13.50 1.16
N ARG A 34 9.20 -14.62 0.53
CA ARG A 34 9.32 -14.74 -0.93
C ARG A 34 8.01 -15.15 -1.59
N GLU A 35 7.26 -16.03 -0.95
CA GLU A 35 6.09 -16.67 -1.56
C GLU A 35 4.77 -15.96 -1.27
N LEU A 36 4.69 -15.09 -0.26
CA LEU A 36 3.49 -14.26 0.00
C LEU A 36 3.46 -12.97 -0.84
N SER A 37 4.57 -12.58 -1.48
CA SER A 37 4.62 -11.36 -2.31
C SER A 37 3.57 -11.31 -3.43
N PRO A 38 3.22 -12.41 -4.13
CA PRO A 38 2.17 -12.39 -5.15
C PRO A 38 0.75 -12.23 -4.59
N LEU A 39 0.58 -12.34 -3.27
CA LEU A 39 -0.72 -12.32 -2.61
C LEU A 39 -1.08 -10.95 -2.01
N VAL A 40 -0.12 -10.03 -2.00
CA VAL A 40 -0.32 -8.64 -1.58
C VAL A 40 -0.40 -7.73 -2.81
N PRO A 41 -1.03 -6.54 -2.72
CA PRO A 41 -1.11 -5.62 -3.85
C PRO A 41 0.26 -5.30 -4.48
N PRO A 42 0.31 -5.08 -5.81
CA PRO A 42 1.54 -4.73 -6.51
C PRO A 42 2.29 -3.56 -5.85
N GLY A 43 3.60 -3.74 -5.65
CA GLY A 43 4.48 -2.75 -5.04
C GLY A 43 4.55 -2.78 -3.51
N MET A 44 3.64 -3.48 -2.83
CA MET A 44 3.78 -3.76 -1.40
C MET A 44 4.87 -4.81 -1.15
N LYS A 45 5.50 -4.74 0.02
CA LYS A 45 6.59 -5.63 0.44
C LYS A 45 6.19 -6.45 1.64
N VAL A 46 6.41 -7.76 1.55
CA VAL A 46 6.32 -8.65 2.70
C VAL A 46 7.66 -8.65 3.44
N LEU A 47 7.63 -8.40 4.73
CA LEU A 47 8.74 -8.66 5.66
C LEU A 47 8.30 -9.71 6.68
N ALA A 48 9.26 -10.42 7.25
CA ALA A 48 9.01 -11.38 8.30
C ALA A 48 10.09 -11.26 9.38
N SER A 49 9.74 -11.66 10.60
CA SER A 49 10.65 -11.65 11.74
C SER A 49 11.91 -12.48 11.48
N GLY A 50 13.06 -11.94 11.88
CA GLY A 50 14.33 -12.66 11.92
C GLY A 50 15.14 -12.60 10.62
N ALA A 51 16.32 -11.96 10.72
CA ALA A 51 17.42 -12.14 9.77
C ALA A 51 18.81 -12.06 10.45
N GLY A 52 18.85 -11.82 11.77
CA GLY A 52 20.06 -11.61 12.56
C GLY A 52 20.27 -12.68 13.63
N GLN A 53 21.31 -12.52 14.46
CA GLN A 53 21.64 -13.45 15.55
C GLN A 53 20.65 -13.40 16.73
N SER A 54 20.00 -12.25 16.94
CA SER A 54 18.95 -12.10 17.96
C SER A 54 17.58 -12.06 17.28
N LEU A 55 16.71 -12.98 17.69
CA LEU A 55 15.38 -13.13 17.16
C LEU A 55 14.35 -12.40 18.06
N PRO A 56 13.29 -11.82 17.47
CA PRO A 56 12.25 -11.16 18.26
C PRO A 56 11.51 -12.16 19.15
N VAL A 57 11.14 -11.73 20.36
CA VAL A 57 10.42 -12.57 21.33
C VAL A 57 9.06 -13.04 20.80
N VAL A 58 8.47 -12.24 19.90
CA VAL A 58 7.19 -12.50 19.26
C VAL A 58 7.43 -12.48 17.74
N PRO A 59 7.17 -13.58 17.02
CA PRO A 59 7.36 -13.60 15.58
C PRO A 59 6.27 -12.79 14.89
N TRP A 60 6.55 -12.33 13.67
CA TRP A 60 5.64 -11.51 12.91
C TRP A 60 5.84 -11.60 11.40
N ILE A 61 4.80 -11.29 10.63
CA ILE A 61 4.81 -11.17 9.17
C ILE A 61 4.13 -9.84 8.83
N ALA A 62 4.86 -8.88 8.27
CA ALA A 62 4.38 -7.54 7.97
C ALA A 62 4.20 -7.34 6.46
N VAL A 63 3.16 -6.59 6.08
CA VAL A 63 2.92 -6.08 4.73
C VAL A 63 3.12 -4.57 4.76
N LEU A 64 4.11 -4.10 4.00
CA LEU A 64 4.53 -2.70 4.00
C LEU A 64 4.25 -2.06 2.64
N ASP A 65 3.78 -0.82 2.67
CA ASP A 65 3.77 0.05 1.49
C ASP A 65 5.07 0.89 1.47
N PRO A 66 5.98 0.67 0.50
CA PRO A 66 7.23 1.43 0.41
C PRO A 66 7.06 2.95 0.27
N ASP A 67 5.89 3.42 -0.18
CA ASP A 67 5.57 4.84 -0.31
C ASP A 67 5.33 5.50 1.06
N VAL A 68 5.02 4.68 2.07
CA VAL A 68 4.80 5.11 3.46
C VAL A 68 5.94 4.62 4.34
N THR A 69 6.25 3.33 4.36
CA THR A 69 7.36 2.77 5.15
C THR A 69 8.04 1.59 4.47
N THR A 70 9.35 1.51 4.64
CA THR A 70 10.18 0.39 4.16
C THR A 70 10.61 -0.54 5.30
N THR A 71 10.13 -0.30 6.53
CA THR A 71 10.58 -0.99 7.74
C THR A 71 9.47 -1.08 8.78
N ALA A 72 9.38 -2.20 9.51
CA ALA A 72 8.44 -2.36 10.64
C ALA A 72 8.85 -1.55 11.90
N GLN A 73 9.94 -0.78 11.84
CA GLN A 73 10.43 0.03 12.97
C GLN A 73 9.80 1.44 13.00
N GLU A 74 9.17 1.89 11.93
CA GLU A 74 8.62 3.24 11.79
C GLU A 74 7.47 3.30 10.80
N GLY A 75 6.64 4.33 10.95
CA GLY A 75 5.42 4.48 10.16
C GLY A 75 4.31 3.51 10.57
N LEU A 76 3.26 3.51 9.77
CA LEU A 76 2.11 2.61 9.89
C LEU A 76 2.35 1.35 9.05
N TYR A 77 1.77 0.22 9.45
CA TYR A 77 1.84 -1.03 8.67
C TYR A 77 0.77 -2.04 9.10
N VAL A 78 0.48 -2.98 8.21
CA VAL A 78 -0.33 -4.18 8.50
C VAL A 78 0.61 -5.32 8.90
N VAL A 79 0.30 -6.02 9.97
CA VAL A 79 1.16 -7.09 10.49
C VAL A 79 0.36 -8.24 11.10
N TYR A 80 0.81 -9.46 10.85
CA TYR A 80 0.45 -10.63 11.65
C TYR A 80 1.42 -10.74 12.83
N LEU A 81 0.93 -10.55 14.05
CA LEU A 81 1.69 -10.65 15.30
C LEU A 81 1.31 -11.91 16.04
N PHE A 82 2.28 -12.79 16.31
CA PHE A 82 2.03 -14.00 17.08
C PHE A 82 2.25 -13.74 18.57
N ARG A 83 1.44 -14.38 19.42
CA ARG A 83 1.76 -14.48 20.84
C ARG A 83 3.11 -15.18 21.04
N LYS A 84 3.79 -14.87 22.12
CA LYS A 84 5.07 -15.50 22.51
C LYS A 84 4.95 -17.03 22.58
N ASP A 85 3.81 -17.54 23.03
CA ASP A 85 3.52 -18.97 23.15
C ASP A 85 2.94 -19.59 21.86
N LEU A 86 2.82 -18.81 20.78
CA LEU A 86 2.25 -19.20 19.48
C LEU A 86 0.80 -19.71 19.55
N SER A 87 0.06 -19.40 20.63
CA SER A 87 -1.33 -19.84 20.82
C SER A 87 -2.35 -19.00 20.04
N ARG A 88 -1.98 -17.77 19.67
CA ARG A 88 -2.78 -16.84 18.86
C ARG A 88 -1.91 -16.11 17.86
N VAL A 89 -2.54 -15.67 16.77
CA VAL A 89 -1.99 -14.71 15.82
C VAL A 89 -3.00 -13.60 15.58
N TYR A 90 -2.52 -12.36 15.61
CA TYR A 90 -3.33 -11.16 15.39
C TYR A 90 -3.00 -10.57 14.04
N LEU A 91 -3.97 -10.42 13.14
CA LEU A 91 -3.85 -9.47 12.04
C LEU A 91 -4.12 -8.08 12.62
N SER A 92 -3.12 -7.20 12.62
CA SER A 92 -3.13 -5.93 13.33
C SER A 92 -2.76 -4.78 12.38
N MET A 93 -3.53 -3.70 12.45
CA MET A 93 -3.15 -2.40 11.92
C MET A 93 -2.33 -1.69 13.01
N ASN A 94 -1.03 -1.52 12.77
CA ASN A 94 -0.07 -1.21 13.83
C ASN A 94 0.91 -0.08 13.45
N GLN A 95 1.72 0.32 14.42
CA GLN A 95 2.62 1.45 14.38
C GLN A 95 4.06 1.05 14.73
N GLY A 96 5.03 1.78 14.19
CA GLY A 96 6.45 1.54 14.47
C GLY A 96 6.84 1.92 15.89
N ALA A 97 6.80 0.97 16.82
CA ALA A 97 7.15 1.21 18.23
C ALA A 97 8.59 1.71 18.43
N THR A 98 9.54 1.26 17.61
CA THR A 98 10.94 1.70 17.66
C THR A 98 11.09 3.20 17.36
N GLN A 99 10.28 3.75 16.45
CA GLN A 99 10.28 5.18 16.14
C GLN A 99 9.88 6.00 17.37
N HIS A 100 8.85 5.56 18.09
CA HIS A 100 8.37 6.21 19.30
C HIS A 100 9.40 6.14 20.43
N GLN A 101 10.05 4.98 20.60
CA GLN A 101 11.17 4.84 21.56
C GLN A 101 12.32 5.80 21.22
N ARG A 102 12.67 5.91 19.94
CA ARG A 102 13.71 6.83 19.46
C ARG A 102 13.35 8.29 19.74
N ARG A 103 12.11 8.71 19.42
CA ARG A 103 11.59 10.07 19.71
C ARG A 103 11.65 10.41 21.20
N ALA A 104 11.25 9.49 22.07
CA ALA A 104 11.39 9.67 23.52
C ALA A 104 12.86 9.85 23.93
N GLY A 105 13.78 9.11 23.31
CA GLY A 105 15.23 9.25 23.51
C GLY A 105 15.79 10.60 23.03
N GLU A 106 15.30 11.11 21.89
CA GLU A 106 15.64 12.45 21.37
C GLU A 106 15.22 13.57 22.34
N LYS A 107 14.16 13.34 23.14
CA LYS A 107 13.73 14.22 24.25
C LYS A 107 14.57 14.08 25.54
N GLY A 108 15.66 13.30 25.51
CA GLY A 108 16.55 13.10 26.65
C GLY A 108 16.12 11.99 27.63
N LEU A 109 15.00 11.30 27.41
CA LEU A 109 14.56 10.19 28.27
C LEU A 109 15.43 8.94 28.05
N ARG A 110 15.62 8.13 29.09
CA ARG A 110 16.43 6.90 29.03
C ARG A 110 15.77 5.75 29.79
N GLY A 111 16.08 4.51 29.38
CA GLY A 111 15.63 3.29 30.07
C GLY A 111 14.11 3.23 30.25
N VAL A 112 13.65 2.88 31.45
CA VAL A 112 12.22 2.72 31.75
C VAL A 112 11.40 4.01 31.50
N ALA A 113 11.99 5.19 31.70
CA ALA A 113 11.30 6.45 31.44
C ALA A 113 11.08 6.69 29.93
N GLN A 114 12.07 6.30 29.11
CA GLN A 114 11.97 6.34 27.65
C GLN A 114 10.89 5.39 27.16
N ASP A 115 10.88 4.15 27.66
CA ASP A 115 9.90 3.14 27.30
C ASP A 115 8.49 3.58 27.67
N ARG A 116 8.29 4.07 28.90
CA ARG A 116 6.97 4.54 29.37
C ARG A 116 6.43 5.69 28.52
N ALA A 117 7.27 6.66 28.20
CA ALA A 117 6.86 7.79 27.37
C ALA A 117 6.48 7.34 25.95
N ALA A 118 7.27 6.47 25.35
CA ALA A 118 6.99 5.93 24.02
C ALA A 118 5.68 5.11 23.98
N LEU A 119 5.44 4.26 24.99
CA LEU A 119 4.20 3.50 25.11
C LEU A 119 2.98 4.41 25.29
N ALA A 120 3.10 5.49 26.07
CA ALA A 120 2.02 6.45 26.25
C ALA A 120 1.67 7.19 24.94
N VAL A 121 2.68 7.60 24.16
CA VAL A 121 2.45 8.23 22.85
C VAL A 121 1.82 7.24 21.87
N LEU A 122 2.32 6.01 21.79
CA LEU A 122 1.72 4.95 20.96
C LEU A 122 0.24 4.75 21.26
N ARG A 123 -0.11 4.60 22.55
CA ARG A 123 -1.50 4.44 23.00
C ARG A 123 -2.36 5.63 22.58
N ASN A 124 -1.86 6.85 22.76
CA ASN A 124 -2.57 8.07 22.40
C ASN A 124 -2.80 8.16 20.89
N GLU A 125 -1.77 7.87 20.07
CA GLU A 125 -1.91 7.86 18.61
C GLU A 125 -2.89 6.76 18.16
N SER A 126 -2.84 5.56 18.74
CA SER A 126 -3.80 4.48 18.42
C SER A 126 -5.24 4.87 18.77
N ASN A 127 -5.45 5.50 19.93
CA ASN A 127 -6.76 6.02 20.34
C ASN A 127 -7.25 7.14 19.42
N LEU A 128 -6.36 8.02 18.99
CA LEU A 128 -6.68 9.10 18.06
C LEU A 128 -7.11 8.52 16.70
N MET A 129 -6.34 7.59 16.15
CA MET A 129 -6.70 6.92 14.89
C MET A 129 -8.09 6.27 14.99
N ARG A 130 -8.36 5.51 16.05
CA ARG A 130 -9.68 4.91 16.28
C ARG A 130 -10.82 5.94 16.29
N LYS A 131 -10.63 7.11 16.88
CA LYS A 131 -11.66 8.17 16.93
C LYS A 131 -12.00 8.76 15.55
N HIS A 132 -11.07 8.72 14.60
CA HIS A 132 -11.27 9.25 13.25
C HIS A 132 -11.73 8.20 12.25
N LEU A 133 -11.61 6.92 12.58
CA LEU A 133 -12.14 5.82 11.79
C LEU A 133 -13.66 5.71 12.01
N SER A 134 -14.38 5.25 10.98
CA SER A 134 -15.81 5.02 11.10
C SER A 134 -16.11 3.75 11.90
N ASP A 135 -17.29 3.72 12.52
CA ASP A 135 -17.76 2.54 13.28
C ASP A 135 -17.82 1.29 12.38
N GLU A 136 -18.19 1.44 11.12
CA GLU A 136 -18.21 0.35 10.14
C GLU A 136 -16.80 -0.19 9.86
N ALA A 137 -15.79 0.69 9.76
CA ALA A 137 -14.41 0.27 9.55
C ALA A 137 -13.90 -0.59 10.73
N LEU A 138 -14.32 -0.23 11.96
CA LEU A 138 -13.92 -0.90 13.20
C LEU A 138 -14.81 -2.08 13.60
N ALA A 139 -15.94 -2.30 12.93
CA ALA A 139 -16.93 -3.29 13.32
C ALA A 139 -16.34 -4.72 13.47
N GLY A 140 -16.47 -5.29 14.67
CA GLY A 140 -15.97 -6.63 14.98
C GLY A 140 -14.44 -6.76 15.10
N LEU A 141 -13.70 -5.64 15.13
CA LEU A 141 -12.26 -5.64 15.37
C LEU A 141 -11.92 -5.46 16.84
N ALA A 142 -10.88 -6.12 17.31
CA ALA A 142 -10.34 -5.96 18.65
C ALA A 142 -9.54 -4.67 18.78
N GLU A 143 -9.88 -3.84 19.76
CA GLU A 143 -9.14 -2.61 20.09
C GLU A 143 -7.81 -2.90 20.79
N THR A 144 -7.71 -4.05 21.48
CA THR A 144 -6.54 -4.46 22.24
C THR A 144 -6.09 -5.85 21.81
N ILE A 145 -4.78 -6.09 21.92
CA ILE A 145 -4.16 -7.40 21.68
C ILE A 145 -3.25 -7.74 22.86
N GLU A 146 -3.01 -9.02 23.07
CA GLU A 146 -2.13 -9.51 24.12
C GLU A 146 -1.10 -10.48 23.53
N LEU A 147 0.18 -10.13 23.58
CA LEU A 147 1.26 -10.92 22.99
C LEU A 147 1.94 -11.85 23.99
N GLY A 148 1.61 -11.74 25.29
CA GLY A 148 2.07 -12.67 26.33
C GLY A 148 3.58 -12.63 26.62
N ALA A 149 4.29 -11.60 26.17
CA ALA A 149 5.70 -11.43 26.45
C ALA A 149 5.93 -10.71 27.80
N PRO A 150 7.10 -10.92 28.46
CA PRO A 150 7.43 -10.20 29.70
C PRO A 150 7.36 -8.68 29.51
N ARG A 151 6.73 -7.97 30.45
CA ARG A 151 6.51 -6.51 30.39
C ARG A 151 7.79 -5.67 30.40
N ASN A 152 8.92 -6.25 30.78
CA ASN A 152 10.24 -5.61 30.67
C ASN A 152 10.84 -5.65 29.25
N ARG A 153 10.13 -6.25 28.28
CA ARG A 153 10.47 -6.20 26.86
C ARG A 153 9.64 -5.12 26.19
N PHE A 154 10.30 -4.03 25.80
CA PHE A 154 9.64 -2.88 25.19
C PHE A 154 8.84 -3.23 23.93
N LEU A 155 9.43 -3.98 22.97
CA LEU A 155 8.82 -4.18 21.65
C LEU A 155 7.43 -4.85 21.71
N PRO A 156 7.22 -5.99 22.40
CA PRO A 156 5.88 -6.55 22.56
C PRO A 156 4.87 -5.58 23.17
N CYS A 157 5.23 -4.86 24.24
CA CYS A 157 4.37 -3.83 24.81
C CYS A 157 4.07 -2.72 23.79
N GLY A 158 5.06 -2.32 23.00
CA GLY A 158 4.90 -1.32 21.95
C GLY A 158 3.96 -1.77 20.84
N TYR A 159 3.98 -3.05 20.46
CA TYR A 159 3.03 -3.60 19.48
C TYR A 159 1.61 -3.67 20.04
N GLU A 160 1.45 -3.96 21.34
CA GLU A 160 0.15 -3.95 22.01
C GLU A 160 -0.45 -2.54 22.07
N GLU A 161 0.36 -1.54 22.47
CA GLU A 161 -0.09 -0.13 22.53
C GLU A 161 -0.24 0.51 21.14
N GLY A 162 0.58 0.07 20.19
CA GLY A 162 0.54 0.50 18.79
C GLY A 162 -0.62 -0.11 18.00
N ASN A 163 -1.34 -1.08 18.56
CA ASN A 163 -2.50 -1.67 17.90
C ASN A 163 -3.63 -0.65 17.77
N ILE A 164 -4.01 -0.36 16.52
CA ILE A 164 -5.19 0.45 16.20
C ILE A 164 -6.44 -0.43 16.19
N ALA A 165 -6.38 -1.57 15.49
CA ALA A 165 -7.44 -2.57 15.42
C ALA A 165 -6.85 -3.93 15.03
N ALA A 166 -7.49 -5.02 15.43
CA ALA A 166 -7.03 -6.37 15.13
C ALA A 166 -8.14 -7.41 14.89
N ILE A 167 -7.79 -8.50 14.21
CA ILE A 167 -8.53 -9.78 14.21
C ILE A 167 -7.65 -10.80 14.91
N GLU A 168 -8.21 -11.56 15.84
CA GLU A 168 -7.53 -12.69 16.50
C GLU A 168 -7.85 -14.00 15.76
N TYR A 169 -6.83 -14.81 15.51
CA TYR A 169 -6.99 -16.18 15.02
C TYR A 169 -6.32 -17.21 15.95
N ASP A 170 -6.91 -18.40 15.97
CA ASP A 170 -6.25 -19.62 16.44
C ASP A 170 -5.44 -20.24 15.29
N PRO A 171 -4.10 -20.35 15.39
CA PRO A 171 -3.26 -20.90 14.32
C PRO A 171 -3.51 -22.39 14.06
N THR A 172 -4.15 -23.11 14.99
CA THR A 172 -4.58 -24.50 14.79
C THR A 172 -5.91 -24.59 14.06
N GLN A 173 -6.75 -23.54 14.13
CA GLN A 173 -8.08 -23.46 13.54
C GLN A 173 -8.26 -22.18 12.71
N LEU A 174 -7.31 -21.90 11.80
CA LEU A 174 -7.42 -20.78 10.88
C LEU A 174 -8.67 -20.93 9.98
N PRO A 175 -9.35 -19.82 9.65
CA PRO A 175 -10.39 -19.83 8.64
C PRO A 175 -9.81 -20.19 7.27
N ASP A 176 -10.69 -20.41 6.28
CA ASP A 176 -10.25 -20.70 4.92
C ASP A 176 -9.47 -19.53 4.29
N GLU A 177 -8.77 -19.84 3.20
CA GLU A 177 -7.94 -18.87 2.49
C GLU A 177 -8.74 -17.67 1.97
N GLN A 178 -10.00 -17.89 1.58
CA GLN A 178 -10.87 -16.82 1.09
C GLN A 178 -11.14 -15.78 2.18
N ILE A 179 -11.45 -16.23 3.41
CA ILE A 179 -11.66 -15.35 4.57
C ILE A 179 -10.37 -14.63 4.93
N LEU A 180 -9.23 -15.35 5.03
CA LEU A 180 -7.94 -14.74 5.35
C LEU A 180 -7.54 -13.64 4.35
N ARG A 181 -7.84 -13.83 3.07
CA ARG A 181 -7.62 -12.81 2.03
C ARG A 181 -8.54 -11.62 2.19
N ALA A 182 -9.84 -11.86 2.43
CA ALA A 182 -10.80 -10.79 2.66
C ALA A 182 -10.41 -9.94 3.87
N ASP A 183 -9.97 -10.57 4.95
CA ASP A 183 -9.48 -9.90 6.15
C ASP A 183 -8.20 -9.10 5.87
N LEU A 184 -7.23 -9.66 5.12
CA LEU A 184 -6.04 -8.91 4.72
C LEU A 184 -6.40 -7.69 3.87
N THR A 185 -7.28 -7.84 2.87
CA THR A 185 -7.77 -6.72 2.04
C THR A 185 -8.45 -5.66 2.90
N ARG A 186 -9.29 -6.06 3.85
CA ARG A 186 -9.93 -5.14 4.80
C ARG A 186 -8.90 -4.35 5.60
N PHE A 187 -7.82 -4.99 6.06
CA PHE A 187 -6.75 -4.32 6.82
C PHE A 187 -5.90 -3.40 5.95
N LEU A 188 -5.73 -3.70 4.66
CA LEU A 188 -5.05 -2.79 3.73
C LEU A 188 -5.88 -1.53 3.46
N ALA A 189 -7.21 -1.66 3.36
CA ALA A 189 -8.10 -0.50 3.30
C ALA A 189 -8.07 0.32 4.61
N LEU A 190 -8.08 -0.36 5.77
CA LEU A 190 -7.94 0.29 7.07
C LEU A 190 -6.59 1.02 7.21
N TYR A 191 -5.53 0.41 6.70
CA TYR A 191 -4.21 1.00 6.65
C TYR A 191 -4.19 2.30 5.84
N ASP A 192 -4.75 2.30 4.64
CA ASP A 192 -4.84 3.52 3.84
C ASP A 192 -5.64 4.60 4.59
N ALA A 193 -6.74 4.23 5.27
CA ALA A 193 -7.56 5.14 6.08
C ALA A 193 -6.73 5.80 7.18
N CYS A 194 -5.97 5.01 7.94
CA CYS A 194 -5.07 5.53 8.96
C CYS A 194 -3.97 6.43 8.39
N VAL A 195 -3.42 6.11 7.21
CA VAL A 195 -2.42 6.96 6.55
C VAL A 195 -3.03 8.31 6.17
N ALA A 196 -4.25 8.34 5.62
CA ALA A 196 -4.93 9.58 5.29
C ALA A 196 -5.24 10.42 6.53
N ILE A 197 -5.80 9.81 7.57
CA ILE A 197 -6.07 10.47 8.86
C ILE A 197 -4.77 11.07 9.42
N LYS A 198 -3.69 10.29 9.45
CA LYS A 198 -2.41 10.76 9.98
C LYS A 198 -1.85 11.95 9.19
N ARG A 199 -1.97 11.93 7.86
CA ARG A 199 -1.59 13.08 7.00
C ARG A 199 -2.44 14.31 7.29
N GLU A 200 -3.74 14.13 7.43
CA GLU A 200 -4.68 15.21 7.73
C GLU A 200 -4.39 15.83 9.09
N VAL A 201 -4.30 15.02 10.15
CA VAL A 201 -3.98 15.49 11.51
C VAL A 201 -2.64 16.23 11.54
N LEU A 202 -1.61 15.73 10.85
CA LEU A 202 -0.33 16.43 10.76
C LEU A 202 -0.41 17.77 10.04
N ALA A 203 -1.37 17.93 9.12
CA ALA A 203 -1.59 19.16 8.37
C ALA A 203 -2.46 20.17 9.14
N THR A 204 -3.45 19.71 9.90
CA THR A 204 -4.44 20.56 10.58
C THR A 204 -4.11 20.81 12.04
N GLU A 205 -3.48 19.86 12.73
CA GLU A 205 -3.17 19.90 14.16
C GLU A 205 -1.70 19.52 14.45
N PRO A 206 -0.73 20.37 14.04
CA PRO A 206 0.69 20.07 14.23
C PRO A 206 1.04 19.85 15.71
N GLY A 207 1.69 18.72 16.00
CA GLY A 207 2.12 18.36 17.35
C GLY A 207 1.18 17.40 18.10
N LEU A 208 -0.01 17.10 17.55
CA LEU A 208 -0.90 16.08 18.12
C LEU A 208 -0.36 14.65 17.91
N ILE A 209 0.37 14.46 16.81
CA ILE A 209 1.08 13.23 16.45
C ILE A 209 2.58 13.56 16.40
N GLU A 210 3.40 12.74 17.07
CA GLU A 210 4.85 13.00 17.19
C GLU A 210 5.65 12.43 16.01
N THR A 211 5.03 11.52 15.26
CA THR A 211 5.62 10.79 14.15
C THR A 211 5.07 11.27 12.81
N THR A 212 5.89 11.20 11.77
CA THR A 212 5.48 11.56 10.41
C THR A 212 4.55 10.49 9.82
N ALA A 213 3.69 10.87 8.86
CA ALA A 213 2.85 9.91 8.14
C ALA A 213 3.70 8.88 7.39
N GLU A 214 4.73 9.35 6.69
CA GLU A 214 5.75 8.51 6.05
C GLU A 214 6.98 8.33 6.95
N SER A 215 7.60 7.16 6.85
CA SER A 215 8.91 6.81 7.38
C SER A 215 9.96 7.88 7.05
N GLU A 216 10.81 8.20 8.02
CA GLU A 216 11.95 9.10 7.77
C GLU A 216 12.96 8.48 6.80
N LYS A 217 13.03 7.14 6.73
CA LYS A 217 13.89 6.41 5.80
C LYS A 217 13.32 6.32 4.38
N SER A 218 12.03 6.55 4.16
CA SER A 218 11.43 6.58 2.81
C SER A 218 11.60 7.93 2.10
N LYS A 219 11.90 9.01 2.83
CA LYS A 219 12.10 10.34 2.23
C LYS A 219 13.44 10.44 1.48
N PRO A 220 13.47 10.86 0.20
CA PRO A 220 14.71 11.19 -0.47
C PRO A 220 15.40 12.38 0.24
N LYS A 221 16.73 12.32 0.38
CA LYS A 221 17.51 13.41 0.99
C LYS A 221 17.48 14.65 0.09
N PHE A 222 16.51 15.53 0.30
CA PHE A 222 16.44 16.82 -0.36
C PHE A 222 17.59 17.73 0.12
N LYS A 223 18.42 18.23 -0.80
CA LYS A 223 19.37 19.32 -0.52
C LYS A 223 18.72 20.64 -0.96
N PRO A 224 18.26 21.50 -0.05
CA PRO A 224 17.63 22.75 -0.44
C PRO A 224 18.63 23.65 -1.17
N LYS A 225 18.24 24.14 -2.36
CA LYS A 225 18.79 25.39 -2.88
C LYS A 225 18.08 26.54 -2.15
N PRO A 226 18.79 27.64 -1.81
CA PRO A 226 18.19 28.74 -1.09
C PRO A 226 16.99 29.32 -1.85
N PRO A 227 15.88 29.64 -1.15
CA PRO A 227 14.68 30.15 -1.80
C PRO A 227 14.94 31.56 -2.34
N ALA A 228 14.68 31.76 -3.64
CA ALA A 228 14.64 33.08 -4.26
C ALA A 228 13.19 33.40 -4.65
N PHE A 229 12.60 34.38 -3.98
CA PHE A 229 11.29 34.91 -4.33
C PHE A 229 11.42 35.80 -5.58
N ARG A 230 10.74 35.44 -6.67
CA ARG A 230 10.63 36.26 -7.89
C ARG A 230 9.14 36.52 -8.18
N PRO A 231 8.66 37.76 -8.01
CA PRO A 231 7.31 38.14 -8.42
C PRO A 231 7.16 37.97 -9.94
N LYS A 232 6.06 37.36 -10.40
CA LYS A 232 5.77 37.16 -11.83
C LYS A 232 4.98 38.34 -12.39
N THR A 233 5.23 38.70 -13.66
CA THR A 233 4.50 39.74 -14.39
C THR A 233 3.52 39.12 -15.41
N PRO A 234 2.53 39.87 -15.94
CA PRO A 234 1.48 39.35 -16.83
C PRO A 234 1.98 38.75 -18.17
N ALA A 235 3.25 38.91 -18.51
CA ALA A 235 3.87 38.36 -19.72
C ALA A 235 4.22 36.86 -19.63
N ASP A 236 4.09 36.24 -18.46
CA ASP A 236 4.45 34.82 -18.23
C ASP A 236 3.37 33.81 -18.70
N TYR A 237 2.28 34.27 -19.35
CA TYR A 237 1.22 33.42 -19.90
C TYR A 237 1.59 32.82 -21.27
N ARG A 238 2.71 32.11 -21.33
CA ARG A 238 2.95 31.07 -22.33
C ARG A 238 3.41 29.83 -21.58
N ALA A 239 2.45 28.97 -21.28
CA ALA A 239 2.69 27.68 -20.66
C ALA A 239 3.45 26.77 -21.65
N ARG A 240 4.78 26.91 -21.72
CA ARG A 240 5.61 25.72 -21.92
C ARG A 240 5.47 24.94 -20.63
N MET A 241 4.67 23.88 -20.65
CA MET A 241 4.67 22.88 -19.58
C MET A 241 6.11 22.40 -19.44
N LYS A 242 6.84 23.01 -18.50
CA LYS A 242 8.17 22.55 -18.11
C LYS A 242 7.98 21.11 -17.70
N ALA A 243 8.78 20.21 -18.28
CA ALA A 243 8.85 18.81 -17.91
C ALA A 243 8.75 18.70 -16.39
N TYR A 244 7.57 18.29 -15.92
CA TYR A 244 7.32 18.13 -14.51
C TYR A 244 8.13 16.90 -14.14
N LEU A 245 9.13 17.07 -13.27
CA LEU A 245 9.77 15.93 -12.61
C LEU A 245 8.71 15.32 -11.71
N GLN A 246 7.94 14.38 -12.26
CA GLN A 246 7.00 13.59 -11.49
C GLN A 246 7.82 12.50 -10.79
N GLU A 247 7.90 12.58 -9.46
CA GLU A 247 8.45 11.49 -8.66
C GLU A 247 7.48 10.30 -8.76
N ARG A 248 7.86 9.28 -9.55
CA ARG A 248 7.09 8.04 -9.68
C ARG A 248 7.30 7.19 -8.43
N LYS A 249 6.18 6.81 -7.80
CA LYS A 249 6.18 6.01 -6.58
C LYS A 249 6.28 4.49 -6.89
N PRO A 250 7.00 3.69 -6.08
CA PRO A 250 7.11 2.25 -6.24
C PRO A 250 5.80 1.48 -6.50
N ARG A 251 4.68 1.78 -5.81
CA ARG A 251 3.39 1.12 -6.07
C ARG A 251 2.85 1.43 -7.45
N HIS A 252 2.99 2.67 -7.89
CA HIS A 252 2.60 3.11 -9.23
C HIS A 252 3.42 2.39 -10.32
N GLU A 253 4.75 2.32 -10.17
CA GLU A 253 5.59 1.60 -11.13
C GLU A 253 5.31 0.10 -11.16
N ALA A 254 5.07 -0.52 -9.99
CA ALA A 254 4.73 -1.94 -9.92
C ALA A 254 3.41 -2.25 -10.63
N LEU A 255 2.38 -1.43 -10.43
CA LEU A 255 1.09 -1.57 -11.12
C LEU A 255 1.23 -1.44 -12.64
N LEU A 256 1.97 -0.42 -13.09
CA LEU A 256 2.26 -0.19 -14.51
C LEU A 256 2.97 -1.41 -15.12
N ASN A 257 4.00 -1.92 -14.46
CA ASN A 257 4.77 -3.07 -14.93
C ASN A 257 3.96 -4.37 -14.95
N ASP A 258 3.12 -4.61 -13.94
CA ASP A 258 2.21 -5.77 -13.87
C ASP A 258 1.25 -5.79 -15.07
N PHE A 259 0.61 -4.65 -15.35
CA PHE A 259 -0.29 -4.54 -16.50
C PHE A 259 0.43 -4.61 -17.85
N ALA A 260 1.60 -3.98 -17.98
CA ALA A 260 2.40 -4.04 -19.21
C ALA A 260 2.85 -5.48 -19.51
N ALA A 261 3.20 -6.27 -18.50
CA ALA A 261 3.53 -7.68 -18.66
C ALA A 261 2.32 -8.50 -19.19
N GLN A 262 1.14 -8.26 -18.63
CA GLN A 262 -0.11 -8.87 -19.09
C GLN A 262 -0.40 -8.52 -20.56
N ALA A 263 -0.38 -7.23 -20.91
CA ALA A 263 -0.63 -6.75 -22.28
C ALA A 263 0.35 -7.39 -23.29
N LYS A 264 1.65 -7.44 -22.94
CA LYS A 264 2.68 -8.07 -23.78
C LYS A 264 2.46 -9.57 -23.98
N SER A 265 1.99 -10.28 -22.96
CA SER A 265 1.71 -11.72 -23.05
C SER A 265 0.62 -12.06 -24.08
N LEU A 266 -0.19 -11.06 -24.47
CA LEU A 266 -1.31 -11.19 -25.40
C LEU A 266 -1.04 -10.51 -26.75
N GLY A 267 0.24 -10.21 -27.04
CA GLY A 267 0.66 -9.67 -28.32
C GLY A 267 0.40 -8.17 -28.49
N LEU A 268 0.03 -7.46 -27.42
CA LEU A 268 -0.01 -6.00 -27.41
C LEU A 268 1.40 -5.41 -27.17
N ILE A 269 1.60 -4.17 -27.58
CA ILE A 269 2.88 -3.46 -27.53
C ILE A 269 2.75 -2.29 -26.53
N PRO A 270 3.04 -2.53 -25.23
CA PRO A 270 3.12 -1.46 -24.25
C PRO A 270 4.40 -0.64 -24.43
N ALA A 271 4.29 0.69 -24.30
CA ALA A 271 5.41 1.62 -24.35
C ALA A 271 5.25 2.73 -23.28
N ASN A 272 6.33 3.04 -22.57
CA ASN A 272 6.36 4.05 -21.49
C ASN A 272 7.36 5.19 -21.76
N ASN A 273 7.84 5.29 -23.00
CA ASN A 273 8.82 6.27 -23.47
C ASN A 273 8.17 7.57 -23.99
N ALA A 274 6.84 7.62 -24.07
CA ALA A 274 6.09 8.79 -24.50
C ALA A 274 5.78 9.71 -23.30
N HIS A 275 6.79 10.39 -22.75
CA HIS A 275 6.52 11.48 -21.81
C HIS A 275 5.69 12.57 -22.50
N PRO A 276 4.64 13.12 -21.86
CA PRO A 276 4.36 13.10 -20.41
C PRO A 276 3.38 12.03 -19.89
N CYS A 277 2.96 11.03 -20.67
CA CYS A 277 2.02 10.01 -20.19
C CYS A 277 2.69 8.78 -19.56
N ASP A 278 1.93 8.01 -18.76
CA ASP A 278 2.44 6.83 -18.05
C ASP A 278 2.71 5.65 -18.98
N LEU A 279 1.71 5.28 -19.78
CA LEU A 279 1.76 4.11 -20.65
C LEU A 279 0.91 4.36 -21.91
N THR A 280 1.43 3.95 -23.06
CA THR A 280 0.65 3.73 -24.27
C THR A 280 0.65 2.26 -24.61
N VAL A 281 -0.44 1.75 -25.17
CA VAL A 281 -0.51 0.36 -25.65
C VAL A 281 -0.99 0.37 -27.09
N GLU A 282 -0.29 -0.36 -27.96
CA GLU A 282 -0.67 -0.56 -29.36
C GLU A 282 -1.00 -2.03 -29.62
N GLY A 283 -2.00 -2.29 -30.45
CA GLY A 283 -2.35 -3.64 -30.85
C GLY A 283 -3.70 -3.70 -31.55
N GLN A 284 -3.90 -4.72 -32.40
CA GLN A 284 -5.17 -4.92 -33.11
C GLN A 284 -5.63 -3.70 -33.95
N GLY A 285 -4.68 -2.89 -34.45
CA GLY A 285 -4.97 -1.66 -35.20
C GLY A 285 -5.48 -0.50 -34.33
N LYS A 286 -5.36 -0.60 -33.02
CA LYS A 286 -5.81 0.38 -32.03
C LYS A 286 -4.64 0.93 -31.21
N HIS A 287 -4.89 2.09 -30.63
CA HIS A 287 -3.92 2.84 -29.83
C HIS A 287 -4.59 3.38 -28.56
N TRP A 288 -4.10 2.93 -27.42
CA TRP A 288 -4.62 3.32 -26.10
C TRP A 288 -3.63 4.22 -25.37
N LEU A 289 -4.15 5.26 -24.75
CA LEU A 289 -3.47 6.11 -23.79
C LEU A 289 -3.92 5.73 -22.39
N VAL A 290 -3.00 5.24 -21.58
CA VAL A 290 -3.27 4.66 -20.27
C VAL A 290 -2.65 5.53 -19.18
N GLU A 291 -3.48 5.94 -18.23
CA GLU A 291 -3.09 6.69 -17.04
C GLU A 291 -3.19 5.79 -15.81
N VAL A 292 -2.12 5.70 -15.01
CA VAL A 292 -2.00 4.70 -13.94
C VAL A 292 -2.12 5.36 -12.58
N LYS A 293 -3.08 4.91 -11.75
CA LYS A 293 -3.32 5.44 -10.41
C LYS A 293 -3.36 4.35 -9.35
N THR A 294 -2.61 4.56 -8.28
CA THR A 294 -2.80 3.80 -7.05
C THR A 294 -3.99 4.41 -6.30
N VAL A 295 -4.99 3.58 -6.04
CA VAL A 295 -6.13 3.93 -5.20
C VAL A 295 -5.69 3.85 -3.74
N GLY A 296 -6.10 4.84 -2.96
CA GLY A 296 -6.07 4.79 -1.50
C GLY A 296 -7.48 5.01 -0.98
N VAL A 297 -7.63 5.53 0.23
CA VAL A 297 -8.93 5.79 0.90
C VAL A 297 -9.96 6.53 0.04
N ASN A 298 -9.48 7.45 -0.79
CA ASN A 298 -10.33 8.30 -1.61
C ASN A 298 -10.10 8.02 -3.10
N ALA A 299 -10.84 7.05 -3.63
CA ALA A 299 -10.86 6.72 -5.04
C ALA A 299 -11.25 7.91 -5.93
N GLU A 300 -12.06 8.85 -5.44
CA GLU A 300 -12.50 10.01 -6.20
C GLU A 300 -11.34 10.92 -6.61
N HIS A 301 -10.34 11.09 -5.72
CA HIS A 301 -9.17 11.89 -6.05
C HIS A 301 -8.34 11.25 -7.17
N ALA A 302 -8.10 9.93 -7.09
CA ALA A 302 -7.41 9.18 -8.13
C ALA A 302 -8.14 9.27 -9.48
N VAL A 303 -9.46 9.15 -9.47
CA VAL A 303 -10.30 9.24 -10.68
C VAL A 303 -10.28 10.64 -11.28
N ARG A 304 -10.44 11.70 -10.47
CA ARG A 304 -10.37 13.09 -10.94
C ARG A 304 -9.01 13.43 -11.54
N ASP A 305 -7.94 12.98 -10.91
CA ASP A 305 -6.57 13.14 -11.42
C ASP A 305 -6.38 12.42 -12.75
N ALA A 306 -6.85 11.17 -12.87
CA ALA A 306 -6.77 10.41 -14.12
C ALA A 306 -7.52 11.11 -15.26
N ILE A 307 -8.74 11.60 -15.01
CA ILE A 307 -9.55 12.36 -15.97
C ILE A 307 -8.77 13.58 -16.46
N GLY A 308 -8.24 14.39 -15.53
CA GLY A 308 -7.51 15.61 -15.85
C GLY A 308 -6.26 15.34 -16.70
N GLN A 309 -5.51 14.31 -16.36
CA GLN A 309 -4.27 13.94 -17.04
C GLN A 309 -4.54 13.37 -18.44
N LEU A 310 -5.46 12.41 -18.57
CA LEU A 310 -5.85 11.82 -19.86
C LEU A 310 -6.33 12.87 -20.85
N PHE A 311 -7.22 13.79 -20.44
CA PHE A 311 -7.71 14.85 -21.33
C PHE A 311 -6.63 15.88 -21.66
N SER A 312 -5.76 16.20 -20.71
CA SER A 312 -4.61 17.09 -20.97
C SER A 312 -3.66 16.47 -21.99
N TYR A 313 -3.28 15.21 -21.83
CA TYR A 313 -2.40 14.50 -22.75
C TYR A 313 -3.03 14.32 -24.13
N ARG A 314 -4.31 13.96 -24.22
CA ARG A 314 -5.03 13.92 -25.50
C ARG A 314 -4.96 15.26 -26.23
N HIS A 315 -5.14 16.36 -25.52
CA HIS A 315 -5.07 17.69 -26.14
C HIS A 315 -3.64 18.04 -26.57
N PHE A 316 -2.70 18.11 -25.63
CA PHE A 316 -1.36 18.64 -25.86
C PHE A 316 -0.42 17.67 -26.60
N CYS A 317 -0.58 16.36 -26.42
CA CYS A 317 0.33 15.37 -26.99
C CYS A 317 -0.20 14.76 -28.29
N TYR A 318 -1.52 14.72 -28.49
CA TYR A 318 -2.12 14.17 -29.70
C TYR A 318 -2.66 15.25 -30.63
N ARG A 319 -3.71 15.97 -30.21
CA ARG A 319 -4.42 16.91 -31.09
C ARG A 319 -3.54 18.07 -31.57
N GLU A 320 -2.78 18.70 -30.68
CA GLU A 320 -1.86 19.79 -31.07
C GLU A 320 -0.76 19.34 -32.05
N ASN A 321 -0.42 18.05 -32.05
CA ASN A 321 0.57 17.46 -32.96
C ASN A 321 -0.06 16.78 -34.18
N GLY A 322 -1.36 16.99 -34.43
CA GLY A 322 -2.08 16.41 -35.57
C GLY A 322 -2.23 14.88 -35.53
N ARG A 323 -2.06 14.25 -34.36
CA ARG A 323 -2.27 12.81 -34.17
C ARG A 323 -3.76 12.50 -33.94
N PRO A 324 -4.25 11.33 -34.36
CA PRO A 324 -5.61 10.89 -34.04
C PRO A 324 -5.79 10.75 -32.52
N ASP A 325 -7.03 10.91 -32.06
CA ASP A 325 -7.36 10.72 -30.65
C ASP A 325 -7.11 9.27 -30.23
N PRO A 326 -6.40 9.02 -29.11
CA PRO A 326 -6.27 7.70 -28.54
C PRO A 326 -7.57 7.27 -27.84
N SER A 327 -7.76 5.95 -27.72
CA SER A 327 -8.70 5.39 -26.74
C SER A 327 -8.15 5.64 -25.32
N LEU A 328 -8.97 6.19 -24.43
CA LEU A 328 -8.53 6.59 -23.10
C LEU A 328 -8.78 5.47 -22.09
N VAL A 329 -7.78 5.19 -21.26
CA VAL A 329 -7.86 4.17 -20.21
C VAL A 329 -7.35 4.73 -18.90
N ALA A 330 -8.14 4.59 -17.84
CA ALA A 330 -7.71 4.81 -16.47
C ALA A 330 -7.49 3.46 -15.79
N LEU A 331 -6.24 3.18 -15.40
CA LEU A 331 -5.81 1.94 -14.78
C LEU A 331 -5.59 2.15 -13.27
N PHE A 332 -6.28 1.36 -12.44
CA PHE A 332 -6.29 1.52 -10.99
C PHE A 332 -5.71 0.31 -10.26
N SER A 333 -5.07 0.54 -9.10
CA SER A 333 -4.54 -0.55 -8.28
C SER A 333 -5.62 -1.43 -7.65
N GLU A 334 -6.84 -0.90 -7.49
CA GLU A 334 -7.98 -1.52 -6.78
C GLU A 334 -9.30 -0.97 -7.34
N PRO A 335 -10.47 -1.58 -7.03
CA PRO A 335 -11.77 -1.07 -7.47
C PRO A 335 -12.03 0.35 -6.99
N VAL A 336 -12.57 1.21 -7.87
CA VAL A 336 -12.91 2.62 -7.54
C VAL A 336 -14.39 2.84 -7.21
N GLY A 337 -15.22 1.80 -7.34
CA GLY A 337 -16.66 1.87 -7.10
C GLY A 337 -17.47 2.23 -8.35
N ASP A 338 -18.67 1.64 -8.46
CA ASP A 338 -19.47 1.63 -9.69
C ASP A 338 -19.83 3.04 -10.18
N ALA A 339 -20.18 3.95 -9.28
CA ALA A 339 -20.51 5.34 -9.65
C ALA A 339 -19.33 6.08 -10.31
N LEU A 340 -18.09 5.81 -9.90
CA LEU A 340 -16.91 6.41 -10.50
C LEU A 340 -16.50 5.72 -11.81
N VAL A 341 -16.76 4.40 -11.92
CA VAL A 341 -16.63 3.68 -13.19
C VAL A 341 -17.62 4.22 -14.21
N ASP A 342 -18.88 4.42 -13.83
CA ASP A 342 -19.92 5.01 -14.67
C ASP A 342 -19.55 6.43 -15.14
N LEU A 343 -18.99 7.25 -14.24
CA LEU A 343 -18.46 8.57 -14.60
C LEU A 343 -17.38 8.47 -15.67
N LEU A 344 -16.37 7.61 -15.50
CA LEU A 344 -15.28 7.43 -16.47
C LEU A 344 -15.83 6.98 -17.83
N MET A 345 -16.73 5.98 -17.83
CA MET A 345 -17.33 5.48 -19.07
C MET A 345 -18.16 6.55 -19.78
N SER A 346 -18.90 7.38 -19.03
CA SER A 346 -19.66 8.51 -19.60
C SER A 346 -18.77 9.55 -20.29
N LEU A 347 -17.50 9.62 -19.89
CA LEU A 347 -16.47 10.50 -20.45
C LEU A 347 -15.68 9.84 -21.60
N GLY A 348 -16.03 8.59 -21.97
CA GLY A 348 -15.31 7.83 -22.99
C GLY A 348 -13.96 7.29 -22.51
N ILE A 349 -13.81 7.09 -21.19
CA ILE A 349 -12.62 6.51 -20.58
C ILE A 349 -12.96 5.09 -20.11
N GLU A 350 -12.20 4.09 -20.56
CA GLU A 350 -12.27 2.74 -20.02
C GLU A 350 -11.62 2.72 -18.62
N ALA A 351 -12.33 2.15 -17.65
CA ALA A 351 -11.79 1.93 -16.31
C ALA A 351 -11.31 0.49 -16.18
N ILE A 352 -10.05 0.28 -15.80
CA ILE A 352 -9.48 -1.04 -15.53
C ILE A 352 -8.91 -1.02 -14.11
N TRP A 353 -9.12 -2.08 -13.33
CA TRP A 353 -8.58 -2.19 -11.98
C TRP A 353 -8.14 -3.61 -11.62
N ARG A 354 -7.27 -3.72 -10.61
CA ARG A 354 -6.90 -5.00 -10.03
C ARG A 354 -8.00 -5.49 -9.08
N ASP A 355 -8.37 -6.77 -9.21
CA ASP A 355 -9.20 -7.50 -8.26
C ASP A 355 -8.48 -8.81 -7.89
N GLY A 356 -7.75 -8.78 -6.77
CA GLY A 356 -6.83 -9.86 -6.40
C GLY A 356 -5.76 -10.10 -7.47
N ALA A 357 -5.74 -11.32 -8.04
CA ALA A 357 -4.83 -11.70 -9.11
C ALA A 357 -5.39 -11.44 -10.53
N GLN A 358 -6.61 -10.94 -10.65
CA GLN A 358 -7.30 -10.70 -11.92
C GLN A 358 -7.36 -9.21 -12.27
N TRP A 359 -7.56 -8.92 -13.55
CA TRP A 359 -7.88 -7.58 -14.04
C TRP A 359 -9.36 -7.53 -14.36
N ARG A 360 -10.06 -6.51 -13.87
CA ARG A 360 -11.46 -6.23 -14.18
C ARG A 360 -11.59 -4.83 -14.76
N GLY A 361 -12.70 -4.55 -15.42
CA GLY A 361 -12.90 -3.25 -16.04
C GLY A 361 -14.29 -3.02 -16.57
N GLY A 362 -14.60 -1.76 -16.83
CA GLY A 362 -15.78 -1.28 -17.54
C GLY A 362 -15.35 -0.42 -18.72
N ALA A 363 -15.92 -0.69 -19.90
CA ALA A 363 -15.60 0.02 -21.13
C ALA A 363 -16.82 0.80 -21.66
N PRO A 364 -16.63 1.99 -22.24
CA PRO A 364 -17.70 2.73 -22.90
C PRO A 364 -18.38 1.90 -24.00
N THR A 365 -19.71 2.02 -24.12
CA THR A 365 -20.48 1.33 -25.15
C THR A 365 -19.97 1.70 -26.55
N GLY A 366 -19.56 0.70 -27.34
CA GLY A 366 -19.03 0.90 -28.68
C GLY A 366 -17.59 1.44 -28.74
N GLY A 367 -16.91 1.58 -27.60
CA GLY A 367 -15.50 1.93 -27.51
C GLY A 367 -14.56 0.72 -27.62
N ASP A 368 -13.31 0.96 -28.02
CA ASP A 368 -12.28 -0.08 -28.08
C ASP A 368 -11.75 -0.39 -26.68
N SER A 369 -12.04 -1.60 -26.18
CA SER A 369 -11.60 -2.04 -24.85
C SER A 369 -10.19 -2.63 -24.90
N LEU A 370 -9.26 -1.99 -24.18
CA LEU A 370 -7.93 -2.50 -23.91
C LEU A 370 -7.98 -3.75 -23.05
N LEU A 371 -8.88 -3.81 -22.06
CA LEU A 371 -9.00 -5.00 -21.22
C LEU A 371 -9.43 -6.21 -22.05
N ALA A 372 -10.43 -6.08 -22.93
CA ALA A 372 -10.88 -7.16 -23.79
C ALA A 372 -9.78 -7.60 -24.77
N ALA A 373 -9.00 -6.65 -25.32
CA ALA A 373 -7.82 -6.96 -26.12
C ALA A 373 -6.71 -7.65 -25.31
N ALA A 374 -6.70 -7.44 -23.99
CA ALA A 374 -5.79 -8.02 -23.01
C ALA A 374 -6.42 -9.19 -22.20
N VAL A 375 -7.43 -9.88 -22.75
CA VAL A 375 -7.90 -11.20 -22.28
C VAL A 375 -7.69 -12.22 -23.41
N PRO A 376 -7.17 -13.43 -23.13
CA PRO A 376 -7.01 -14.45 -24.16
C PRO A 376 -8.36 -14.81 -24.80
N PRO A 377 -8.42 -15.06 -26.12
CA PRO A 377 -9.65 -15.49 -26.78
C PRO A 377 -10.16 -16.78 -26.13
N SER A 378 -11.46 -16.84 -25.84
CA SER A 378 -12.07 -18.05 -25.27
C SER A 378 -11.86 -19.24 -26.22
N PRO A 379 -11.37 -20.39 -25.74
CA PRO A 379 -11.31 -21.59 -26.56
C PRO A 379 -12.73 -22.13 -26.71
N ASN A 380 -13.40 -21.75 -27.82
CA ASN A 380 -14.51 -22.43 -28.51
C ASN A 380 -15.59 -21.45 -28.98
N MET A 381 -15.62 -21.19 -30.29
CA MET A 381 -16.81 -21.38 -31.13
C MET A 381 -16.32 -21.71 -32.55
N THR A 382 -16.11 -23.00 -32.82
CA THR A 382 -16.14 -23.60 -34.16
C THR A 382 -16.91 -24.90 -34.09
#